data_AF-A0A5U8SVX7-F1
#
_entry.id   AF-A0A5U8SVX7-F1
#
_cell.length_a   1.000
_cell.length_b   1.000
_cell.length_c   1.000
_cell.angle_alpha   90.00
_cell.angle_beta   90.00
_cell.angle_gamma   90.00
#
_symmetry.space_group_name_H-M   'P 1'
#
loop_
_entity.id
_entity.type
_entity.pdbx_description
1 polymer ?
#
loop_
_entity_poly.entity_id
_entity_poly.type
_entity_poly.pdbx_seq_one_letter_code
_entity_poly.pdbx_strand_id
1 'polypeptide(L)'
;MTDIINTLNGLLWNHLLIYLLLGIGLYFTFRTGFIQFRHFGHMFSVLKHSKKSDKSGISPFQALCTSLAARVGTGNLTGVAIALTAGGPGAIFWMWVVALIGMATSFIESTLAQLYKTRDDQGNYRGGPAYYMERGLKARWMGVLFSVFLIIAFGLVFNAVQANSIAQASKMAFGADAGYVGALLVVICGVIIFGGLRSIARVAELVVPVMAVA
;
A
#
# COMPACT_ATOMS: atom_id res chain seq x y z
N MET A 1 30.85 7.42 7.17
CA MET A 1 29.43 7.85 7.10
C MET A 1 28.56 6.72 6.52
N THR A 2 29.01 6.08 5.44
CA THR A 2 28.39 4.88 4.85
C THR A 2 28.30 3.71 5.83
N ASP A 3 29.33 3.47 6.66
CA ASP A 3 29.33 2.34 7.60
C ASP A 3 28.26 2.49 8.69
N ILE A 4 28.11 3.70 9.23
CA ILE A 4 27.06 4.00 10.22
C ILE A 4 25.67 3.78 9.61
N ILE A 5 25.45 4.25 8.36
CA ILE A 5 24.19 4.05 7.65
C ILE A 5 23.94 2.56 7.41
N ASN A 6 24.96 1.79 7.01
CA ASN A 6 24.85 0.36 6.76
C ASN A 6 24.57 -0.43 8.05
N THR A 7 25.21 -0.07 9.17
CA THR A 7 24.94 -0.69 10.48
C THR A 7 23.52 -0.39 10.96
N LEU A 8 23.07 0.86 10.86
CA LEU A 8 21.70 1.25 11.23
C LEU A 8 20.67 0.56 10.31
N ASN A 9 20.95 0.48 9.02
CA ASN A 9 20.12 -0.23 8.07
C ASN A 9 20.02 -1.71 8.43
N GLY A 10 21.15 -2.40 8.66
CA GLY A 10 21.16 -3.80 9.07
C GLY A 10 20.40 -4.05 10.39
N LEU A 11 20.53 -3.17 11.38
CA LEU A 11 19.81 -3.30 12.64
C LEU A 11 18.30 -3.09 12.48
N LEU A 12 17.90 -2.08 11.70
CA LEU A 12 16.48 -1.78 11.46
C LEU A 12 15.83 -2.87 10.61
N TRP A 13 16.42 -3.20 9.47
CA TRP A 13 15.82 -4.09 8.48
C TRP A 13 15.93 -5.57 8.84
N ASN A 14 17.07 -6.01 9.38
CA ASN A 14 17.29 -7.44 9.60
C ASN A 14 16.84 -7.90 10.99
N HIS A 15 16.64 -6.98 11.93
CA HIS A 15 16.29 -7.33 13.31
C HIS A 15 15.02 -6.61 13.76
N LEU A 16 15.08 -5.29 13.94
CA LEU A 16 14.04 -4.57 14.66
C LEU A 16 12.67 -4.63 13.95
N LEU A 17 12.61 -4.33 12.66
CA LEU A 17 11.34 -4.29 11.92
C LEU A 17 10.73 -5.68 11.78
N ILE A 18 11.53 -6.72 11.55
CA ILE A 18 11.03 -8.09 11.39
C ILE A 18 10.35 -8.55 12.69
N TYR A 19 11.06 -8.47 13.82
CA TYR A 19 10.51 -8.91 15.11
C TYR A 19 9.35 -8.03 15.57
N LEU A 20 9.44 -6.71 15.36
CA LEU A 20 8.39 -5.79 15.76
C LEU A 20 7.10 -6.00 14.96
N LEU A 21 7.18 -6.09 13.62
CA LEU A 21 6.00 -6.26 12.77
C LEU A 21 5.36 -7.64 12.97
N LEU A 22 6.17 -8.70 13.07
CA LEU A 22 5.65 -10.04 13.38
C LEU A 22 5.06 -10.10 14.78
N GLY A 23 5.74 -9.54 15.79
CA GLY A 23 5.26 -9.52 17.17
C GLY A 23 3.94 -8.76 17.31
N ILE A 24 3.84 -7.57 16.72
CA ILE A 24 2.60 -6.78 16.73
C ILE A 24 1.49 -7.49 15.95
N GLY A 25 1.78 -8.06 14.78
CA GLY A 25 0.77 -8.77 13.99
C GLY A 25 0.26 -10.03 14.69
N LEU A 26 1.13 -10.78 15.38
CA LEU A 26 0.74 -11.90 16.22
C LEU A 26 -0.10 -11.43 17.40
N TYR A 27 0.36 -10.40 18.14
CA TYR A 27 -0.39 -9.80 19.23
C TYR A 27 -1.82 -9.42 18.80
N PHE A 28 -1.96 -8.73 17.67
CA PHE A 28 -3.25 -8.36 17.12
C PHE A 28 -4.06 -9.55 16.64
N THR A 29 -3.44 -10.57 16.05
CA THR A 29 -4.10 -11.82 15.67
C THR A 29 -4.76 -12.47 16.89
N PHE A 30 -4.02 -12.65 17.99
CA PHE A 30 -4.57 -13.26 19.21
C PHE A 30 -5.61 -12.37 19.88
N ARG A 31 -5.33 -11.06 20.05
CA ARG A 31 -6.21 -10.10 20.73
C ARG A 31 -7.54 -9.90 19.99
N THR A 32 -7.55 -9.99 18.67
CA THR A 32 -8.77 -9.88 17.86
C THR A 32 -9.51 -11.21 17.66
N GLY A 33 -9.02 -12.30 18.29
CA GLY A 33 -9.62 -13.62 18.19
C GLY A 33 -9.53 -14.20 16.78
N PHE A 34 -8.35 -14.15 16.18
CA PHE A 34 -8.07 -14.69 14.85
C PHE A 34 -8.99 -14.11 13.77
N ILE A 35 -9.12 -12.78 13.77
CA ILE A 35 -10.06 -12.04 12.91
C ILE A 35 -9.89 -12.35 11.43
N GLN A 36 -8.65 -12.57 10.99
CA GLN A 36 -8.32 -12.89 9.60
C GLN A 36 -8.89 -14.23 9.15
N PHE A 37 -9.19 -15.17 10.05
CA PHE A 37 -9.85 -16.43 9.72
C PHE A 37 -11.37 -16.32 9.92
N ARG A 38 -11.81 -15.68 11.01
CA ARG A 38 -13.23 -15.55 11.36
C ARG A 38 -14.04 -14.72 10.35
N HIS A 39 -13.45 -13.64 9.83
CA HIS A 39 -14.15 -12.69 8.94
C HIS A 39 -13.69 -12.74 7.48
N PHE A 40 -12.81 -13.67 7.11
CA PHE A 40 -12.35 -13.81 5.74
C PHE A 40 -13.51 -13.99 4.75
N GLY A 41 -14.44 -14.91 5.06
CA GLY A 41 -15.61 -15.16 4.21
C GLY A 41 -16.59 -13.97 4.15
N HIS A 42 -16.73 -13.25 5.26
CA HIS A 42 -17.62 -12.08 5.34
C HIS A 42 -17.18 -10.95 4.41
N MET A 43 -15.87 -10.79 4.20
CA MET A 43 -15.31 -9.80 3.27
C MET A 43 -15.93 -9.91 1.86
N PHE A 44 -16.08 -11.12 1.32
CA PHE A 44 -16.66 -11.33 -0.01
C PHE A 44 -18.12 -10.91 -0.09
N SER A 45 -18.90 -11.11 0.99
CA SER A 45 -20.28 -10.64 1.07
C SER A 45 -20.35 -9.10 0.99
N VAL A 46 -19.47 -8.41 1.72
CA VAL A 46 -19.38 -6.93 1.70
C VAL A 46 -18.99 -6.43 0.31
N LEU A 47 -18.05 -7.08 -0.35
CA LEU A 47 -17.64 -6.74 -1.71
C LEU A 47 -18.75 -6.99 -2.74
N LYS A 48 -19.52 -8.08 -2.60
CA LYS A 48 -20.62 -8.41 -3.52
C LYS A 48 -21.76 -7.39 -3.48
N HIS A 49 -22.02 -6.78 -2.32
CA HIS A 49 -23.08 -5.78 -2.12
C HIS A 49 -22.59 -4.32 -2.31
N SER A 50 -21.35 -4.13 -2.78
CA SER A 50 -20.66 -2.83 -2.77
C SER A 50 -21.02 -1.86 -3.91
N LYS A 51 -21.99 -2.17 -4.78
CA LYS A 51 -22.27 -1.38 -6.00
C LYS A 51 -22.75 0.07 -5.77
N LYS A 52 -23.05 0.48 -4.54
CA LYS A 52 -23.44 1.87 -4.22
C LYS A 52 -22.28 2.64 -3.60
N SER A 53 -21.71 3.56 -4.37
CA SER A 53 -20.84 4.62 -3.84
C SER A 53 -21.69 5.56 -2.99
N ASP A 54 -21.27 5.85 -1.76
CA ASP A 54 -21.88 6.95 -1.00
C ASP A 54 -21.46 8.29 -1.63
N LYS A 55 -22.30 9.33 -1.52
CA LYS A 55 -22.01 10.67 -2.06
C LYS A 55 -20.69 11.25 -1.53
N SER A 56 -20.23 10.77 -0.38
CA SER A 56 -19.06 11.26 0.34
C SER A 56 -17.79 10.40 0.21
N GLY A 57 -17.81 9.29 -0.56
CA GLY A 57 -16.68 8.37 -0.68
C GLY A 57 -16.68 7.52 -1.94
N ILE A 58 -15.76 6.55 -1.99
CA ILE A 58 -15.66 5.53 -3.04
C ILE A 58 -16.33 4.23 -2.56
N SER A 59 -16.73 3.35 -3.49
CA SER A 59 -17.32 2.06 -3.12
C SER A 59 -16.32 1.15 -2.38
N PRO A 60 -16.77 0.18 -1.57
CA PRO A 60 -15.88 -0.80 -0.96
C PRO A 60 -15.00 -1.57 -1.98
N PHE A 61 -15.54 -1.90 -3.15
CA PHE A 61 -14.76 -2.54 -4.22
C PHE A 61 -13.72 -1.59 -4.81
N GLN A 62 -14.09 -0.32 -5.06
CA GLN A 62 -13.14 0.71 -5.48
C GLN A 62 -12.03 0.93 -4.45
N ALA A 63 -12.35 0.93 -3.15
CA ALA A 63 -11.36 1.04 -2.09
C ALA A 63 -10.42 -0.17 -2.06
N LEU A 64 -10.95 -1.39 -2.25
CA LEU A 64 -10.14 -2.60 -2.40
C LEU A 64 -9.21 -2.51 -3.60
N CYS A 65 -9.74 -2.20 -4.79
CA CYS A 65 -8.95 -2.08 -6.01
C CYS A 65 -7.89 -0.98 -5.88
N THR A 66 -8.20 0.16 -5.28
CA THR A 66 -7.23 1.25 -5.06
C THR A 66 -6.12 0.82 -4.10
N SER A 67 -6.47 0.10 -3.02
CA SER A 67 -5.49 -0.44 -2.07
C SER A 67 -4.61 -1.53 -2.70
N LEU A 68 -5.20 -2.40 -3.53
CA LEU A 68 -4.48 -3.41 -4.30
C LEU A 68 -3.55 -2.78 -5.35
N ALA A 69 -4.01 -1.75 -6.07
CA ALA A 69 -3.18 -1.01 -7.05
C ALA A 69 -1.92 -0.45 -6.39
N ALA A 70 -2.04 0.12 -5.19
CA ALA A 70 -0.90 0.65 -4.45
C ALA A 70 0.07 -0.43 -3.96
N ARG A 71 -0.39 -1.68 -3.81
CA ARG A 71 0.38 -2.82 -3.31
C ARG A 71 0.80 -3.82 -4.38
N VAL A 72 0.33 -3.67 -5.62
CA VAL A 72 0.70 -4.55 -6.73
C VAL A 72 1.43 -3.70 -7.75
N GLY A 73 2.72 -3.97 -7.92
CA GLY A 73 3.56 -3.21 -8.83
C GLY A 73 4.85 -3.96 -9.16
N THR A 74 5.59 -3.44 -10.14
CA THR A 74 6.83 -4.03 -10.64
C THR A 74 7.84 -4.26 -9.52
N GLY A 75 8.00 -3.31 -8.59
CA GLY A 75 8.92 -3.45 -7.45
C GLY A 75 8.60 -4.65 -6.54
N ASN A 76 7.33 -5.00 -6.37
CA ASN A 76 6.95 -6.13 -5.52
C ASN A 76 7.23 -7.47 -6.22
N LEU A 77 6.99 -7.57 -7.53
CA LEU A 77 7.34 -8.76 -8.32
C LEU A 77 8.86 -8.99 -8.34
N THR A 78 9.64 -7.93 -8.56
CA THR A 78 11.10 -8.00 -8.48
C THR A 78 11.56 -8.42 -7.09
N GLY A 79 10.92 -7.92 -6.02
CA GLY A 79 11.19 -8.32 -4.65
C GLY A 79 10.95 -9.82 -4.42
N VAL A 80 9.85 -10.37 -4.93
CA VAL A 80 9.57 -11.83 -4.86
C VAL A 80 10.65 -12.62 -5.59
N ALA A 81 11.04 -12.18 -6.79
CA ALA A 81 12.08 -12.85 -7.58
C ALA A 81 13.42 -12.87 -6.83
N ILE A 82 13.85 -11.74 -6.26
CA ILE A 82 15.08 -11.64 -5.46
C ILE A 82 14.98 -12.55 -4.22
N ALA A 83 13.85 -12.54 -3.51
CA ALA A 83 13.64 -13.38 -2.33
C ALA A 83 13.71 -14.87 -2.67
N LEU A 84 13.16 -15.28 -3.82
CA LEU A 84 13.22 -16.66 -4.29
C LEU A 84 14.65 -17.05 -4.69
N THR A 85 15.37 -16.19 -5.42
CA THR A 85 16.73 -16.49 -5.86
C THR A 85 17.73 -16.48 -4.71
N ALA A 86 17.55 -15.61 -3.73
CA ALA A 86 18.48 -15.46 -2.60
C ALA A 86 18.14 -16.39 -1.43
N GLY A 87 16.85 -16.58 -1.13
CA GLY A 87 16.36 -17.36 0.02
C GLY A 87 15.90 -18.78 -0.33
N GLY A 88 15.85 -19.13 -1.62
CA GLY A 88 15.34 -20.41 -2.09
C GLY A 88 13.82 -20.52 -2.03
N PRO A 89 13.26 -21.70 -2.39
CA PRO A 89 11.81 -21.89 -2.50
C PRO A 89 11.05 -21.72 -1.17
N GLY A 90 11.73 -21.92 -0.03
CA GLY A 90 11.14 -21.70 1.30
C GLY A 90 10.73 -20.24 1.58
N ALA A 91 11.26 -19.27 0.81
CA ALA A 91 10.87 -17.86 0.94
C ALA A 91 9.37 -17.65 0.69
N ILE A 92 8.78 -18.40 -0.26
CA ILE A 92 7.35 -18.27 -0.62
C ILE A 92 6.46 -18.62 0.57
N PHE A 93 6.78 -19.70 1.29
CA PHE A 93 6.04 -20.10 2.48
C PHE A 93 6.05 -18.99 3.54
N TRP A 94 7.22 -18.41 3.81
CA TRP A 94 7.35 -17.33 4.78
C TRP A 94 6.62 -16.05 4.36
N MET A 95 6.61 -15.73 3.06
CA MET A 95 5.83 -14.61 2.54
C MET A 95 4.32 -14.78 2.82
N TRP A 96 3.78 -16.00 2.66
CA TRP A 96 2.38 -16.26 3.01
C TRP A 96 2.10 -16.15 4.51
N VAL A 97 3.01 -16.65 5.35
CA VAL A 97 2.89 -16.53 6.82
C VAL A 97 2.89 -15.06 7.25
N VAL A 98 3.84 -14.27 6.75
CA VAL A 98 3.93 -12.83 7.03
C VAL A 98 2.68 -12.10 6.52
N ALA A 99 2.18 -12.45 5.34
CA ALA A 99 0.95 -11.88 4.80
C ALA A 99 -0.27 -12.20 5.69
N LEU A 100 -0.39 -13.45 6.16
CA LEU A 100 -1.44 -13.89 7.08
C LEU A 100 -1.44 -13.10 8.38
N ILE A 101 -0.26 -12.92 8.98
CA ILE A 101 -0.08 -12.13 10.20
C ILE A 101 -0.38 -10.64 9.94
N GLY A 102 0.06 -10.12 8.79
CA GLY A 102 -0.15 -8.73 8.38
C GLY A 102 -1.60 -8.35 8.11
N MET A 103 -2.49 -9.32 7.83
CA MET A 103 -3.92 -9.06 7.66
C MET A 103 -4.55 -8.47 8.94
N ALA A 104 -4.18 -8.97 10.12
CA ALA A 104 -4.69 -8.46 11.39
C ALA A 104 -4.25 -7.01 11.64
N THR A 105 -2.97 -6.69 11.39
CA THR A 105 -2.45 -5.33 11.52
C THR A 105 -3.13 -4.37 10.54
N SER A 106 -3.26 -4.78 9.27
CA SER A 106 -3.94 -3.97 8.24
C SER A 106 -5.40 -3.69 8.59
N PHE A 107 -6.08 -4.66 9.20
CA PHE A 107 -7.47 -4.50 9.64
C PHE A 107 -7.59 -3.44 10.75
N ILE A 108 -6.70 -3.49 11.75
CA ILE A 108 -6.70 -2.52 12.84
C ILE A 108 -6.35 -1.13 12.33
N GLU A 109 -5.35 -1.01 11.47
CA GLU A 109 -4.98 0.26 10.84
C GLU A 109 -6.16 0.88 10.07
N SER A 110 -6.85 0.06 9.27
CA SER A 110 -8.04 0.49 8.53
C SER A 110 -9.18 0.89 9.47
N THR A 111 -9.36 0.17 10.58
CA THR A 111 -10.37 0.46 11.60
C THR A 111 -10.09 1.79 12.30
N LEU A 112 -8.83 2.03 12.70
CA LEU A 112 -8.39 3.31 13.29
C LEU A 112 -8.56 4.46 12.29
N ALA A 113 -8.21 4.23 11.02
CA ALA A 113 -8.41 5.22 9.97
C ALA A 113 -9.89 5.58 9.78
N GLN A 114 -10.81 4.62 9.91
CA GLN A 114 -12.25 4.88 9.86
C GLN A 114 -12.76 5.59 11.12
N LEU A 115 -12.25 5.25 12.30
CA LEU A 115 -12.64 5.84 13.58
C LEU A 115 -12.24 7.32 13.67
N TYR A 116 -11.04 7.66 13.21
CA TYR A 116 -10.47 9.01 13.30
C TYR A 116 -10.56 9.83 12.00
N LYS A 117 -11.35 9.39 11.01
CA LYS A 117 -11.51 10.14 9.76
C LYS A 117 -12.16 11.50 9.99
N THR A 118 -11.78 12.45 9.16
CA THR A 118 -12.29 13.83 9.15
C THR A 118 -12.85 14.15 7.78
N ARG A 119 -13.86 15.01 7.70
CA ARG A 119 -14.27 15.59 6.42
C ARG A 119 -13.44 16.83 6.13
N ASP A 120 -12.91 16.88 4.92
CA ASP A 120 -12.26 18.03 4.34
C ASP A 120 -13.29 19.07 3.87
N ASP A 121 -12.84 20.29 3.57
CA ASP A 121 -13.70 21.40 3.11
C ASP A 121 -14.43 21.07 1.80
N GLN A 122 -13.85 20.16 1.00
CA GLN A 122 -14.43 19.63 -0.24
C GLN A 122 -15.43 18.48 0.00
N GLY A 123 -15.81 18.20 1.26
CA GLY A 123 -16.75 17.14 1.64
C GLY A 123 -16.19 15.71 1.57
N ASN A 124 -14.90 15.54 1.26
CA ASN A 124 -14.22 14.24 1.15
C ASN A 124 -13.74 13.76 2.52
N TYR A 125 -13.78 12.46 2.78
CA TYR A 125 -13.14 11.90 3.98
C TYR A 125 -11.63 11.77 3.82
N ARG A 126 -10.90 12.23 4.83
CA ARG A 126 -9.46 12.03 5.03
C ARG A 126 -9.23 11.27 6.33
N GLY A 127 -8.38 10.25 6.29
CA GLY A 127 -8.06 9.43 7.44
C GLY A 127 -6.66 8.83 7.30
N GLY A 128 -6.32 7.93 8.20
CA GLY A 128 -5.02 7.24 8.20
C GLY A 128 -4.13 7.64 9.38
N PRO A 129 -2.85 7.25 9.35
CA PRO A 129 -2.00 7.29 10.53
C PRO A 129 -1.75 8.66 11.12
N ALA A 130 -1.58 9.67 10.27
CA ALA A 130 -1.43 11.05 10.74
C ALA A 130 -2.61 11.50 11.62
N TYR A 131 -3.84 11.11 11.23
CA TYR A 131 -5.06 11.50 11.95
C TYR A 131 -5.25 10.75 13.26
N TYR A 132 -5.00 9.43 13.30
CA TYR A 132 -5.12 8.70 14.57
C TYR A 132 -3.96 8.99 15.53
N MET A 133 -2.78 9.41 15.04
CA MET A 133 -1.70 9.93 15.88
C MET A 133 -2.07 11.31 16.46
N GLU A 134 -2.61 12.20 15.64
CA GLU A 134 -3.01 13.53 16.10
C GLU A 134 -4.22 13.47 17.05
N ARG A 135 -5.25 12.69 16.73
CA ARG A 135 -6.52 12.69 17.47
C ARG A 135 -6.65 11.58 18.50
N GLY A 136 -6.13 10.39 18.19
CA GLY A 136 -6.18 9.24 19.09
C GLY A 136 -5.10 9.31 20.17
N LEU A 137 -3.85 9.59 19.79
CA LEU A 137 -2.74 9.74 20.73
C LEU A 137 -2.56 11.18 21.26
N LYS A 138 -3.31 12.15 20.72
CA LYS A 138 -3.15 13.59 21.00
C LYS A 138 -1.72 14.10 20.71
N ALA A 139 -1.00 13.41 19.82
CA ALA A 139 0.42 13.66 19.52
C ALA A 139 0.56 14.25 18.11
N ARG A 140 0.19 15.53 17.95
CA ARG A 140 0.22 16.22 16.64
C ARG A 140 1.60 16.19 15.99
N TRP A 141 2.68 16.27 16.77
CA TRP A 141 4.05 16.22 16.26
C TRP A 141 4.36 14.91 15.52
N MET A 142 3.84 13.76 16.02
CA MET A 142 4.01 12.47 15.36
C MET A 142 3.27 12.43 14.03
N GLY A 143 2.04 12.94 13.99
CA GLY A 143 1.24 13.00 12.76
C GLY A 143 1.88 13.88 11.69
N VAL A 144 2.45 15.03 12.08
CA VAL A 144 3.19 15.91 11.17
C VAL A 144 4.44 15.22 10.64
N LEU A 145 5.27 14.65 11.53
CA LEU A 145 6.50 13.96 11.14
C LEU A 145 6.20 12.78 10.20
N PHE A 146 5.18 11.98 10.51
CA PHE A 146 4.74 10.87 9.67
C PHE A 146 4.27 11.35 8.29
N SER A 147 3.53 12.46 8.22
CA SER A 147 3.08 13.04 6.95
C SER A 147 4.25 13.50 6.09
N VAL A 148 5.25 14.16 6.69
CA VAL A 148 6.48 14.58 5.99
C VAL A 148 7.23 13.37 5.42
N PHE A 149 7.41 12.32 6.22
CA PHE A 149 8.05 11.09 5.76
C PHE A 149 7.26 10.40 4.65
N LEU A 150 5.93 10.35 4.73
CA LEU A 150 5.10 9.81 3.66
C LEU A 150 5.23 10.61 2.36
N ILE A 151 5.26 11.94 2.42
CA ILE A 151 5.41 12.80 1.24
C ILE A 151 6.76 12.54 0.57
N ILE A 152 7.84 12.46 1.34
CA ILE A 152 9.18 12.16 0.78
C ILE A 152 9.19 10.73 0.20
N ALA A 153 8.74 9.75 0.97
CA ALA A 153 8.81 8.34 0.59
C ALA A 153 7.94 8.05 -0.64
N PHE A 154 6.66 8.36 -0.60
CA PHE A 154 5.74 8.03 -1.70
C PHE A 154 5.71 9.09 -2.79
N GLY A 155 5.78 10.37 -2.43
CA GLY A 155 5.72 11.47 -3.39
C GLY A 155 6.94 11.54 -4.29
N LEU A 156 8.15 11.35 -3.73
CA LEU A 156 9.40 11.48 -4.49
C LEU A 156 10.02 10.13 -4.81
N VAL A 157 10.36 9.34 -3.79
CA VAL A 157 11.21 8.15 -3.97
C VAL A 157 10.46 7.02 -4.66
N PHE A 158 9.28 6.66 -4.16
CA PHE A 158 8.53 5.51 -4.65
C PHE A 158 8.06 5.71 -6.09
N ASN A 159 7.58 6.90 -6.43
CA ASN A 159 7.21 7.25 -7.80
C ASN A 159 8.40 7.14 -8.77
N ALA A 160 9.58 7.60 -8.37
CA ALA A 160 10.78 7.52 -9.21
C ALA A 160 11.20 6.07 -9.46
N VAL A 161 11.19 5.22 -8.43
CA VAL A 161 11.54 3.79 -8.56
C VAL A 161 10.56 3.08 -9.47
N GLN A 162 9.25 3.32 -9.32
CA GLN A 162 8.22 2.69 -10.15
C GLN A 162 8.30 3.13 -11.62
N ALA A 163 8.47 4.44 -11.87
CA ALA A 163 8.65 4.95 -13.22
C ALA A 163 9.91 4.38 -13.88
N ASN A 164 11.00 4.24 -13.12
CA ASN A 164 12.24 3.66 -13.62
C ASN A 164 12.07 2.17 -13.97
N SER A 165 11.41 1.39 -13.12
CA SER A 165 11.11 -0.02 -13.42
C SER A 165 10.26 -0.18 -14.69
N ILE A 166 9.24 0.67 -14.88
CA ILE A 166 8.41 0.64 -16.09
C ILE A 166 9.26 0.96 -17.32
N ALA A 167 10.07 2.03 -17.28
CA ALA A 167 10.93 2.40 -18.39
C ALA A 167 11.94 1.30 -18.76
N GLN A 168 12.55 0.65 -17.77
CA GLN A 168 13.47 -0.48 -18.00
C GLN A 168 12.74 -1.68 -18.62
N ALA A 169 11.57 -2.04 -18.11
CA ALA A 169 10.77 -3.14 -18.65
C ALA A 169 10.34 -2.87 -20.09
N SER A 170 9.88 -1.65 -20.39
CA SER A 170 9.51 -1.25 -21.75
C SER A 170 10.69 -1.24 -22.72
N LYS A 171 11.86 -0.78 -22.26
CA LYS A 171 13.09 -0.82 -23.06
C LYS A 171 13.52 -2.25 -23.37
N MET A 172 13.42 -3.15 -22.39
CA MET A 172 13.80 -4.56 -22.56
C MET A 172 12.83 -5.33 -23.47
N ALA A 173 11.53 -5.09 -23.33
CA ALA A 173 10.49 -5.81 -24.08
C ALA A 173 10.29 -5.26 -25.51
N PHE A 174 10.37 -3.93 -25.69
CA PHE A 174 9.98 -3.26 -26.93
C PHE A 174 11.09 -2.40 -27.55
N GLY A 175 12.26 -2.31 -26.93
CA GLY A 175 13.33 -1.42 -27.38
C GLY A 175 12.99 0.07 -27.22
N ALA A 176 11.91 0.41 -26.49
CA ALA A 176 11.43 1.77 -26.37
C ALA A 176 12.40 2.66 -25.60
N ASP A 177 12.56 3.91 -26.05
CA ASP A 177 13.36 4.90 -25.35
C ASP A 177 12.66 5.39 -24.08
N ALA A 178 13.45 5.47 -23.00
CA ALA A 178 12.95 5.76 -21.66
C ALA A 178 12.33 7.17 -21.54
N GLY A 179 12.80 8.13 -22.33
CA GLY A 179 12.27 9.49 -22.35
C GLY A 179 10.82 9.53 -22.84
N TYR A 180 10.52 8.83 -23.94
CA TYR A 180 9.16 8.75 -24.47
C TYR A 180 8.21 7.97 -23.55
N VAL A 181 8.67 6.87 -22.94
CA VAL A 181 7.88 6.12 -21.96
C VAL A 181 7.56 7.00 -20.74
N GLY A 182 8.55 7.73 -20.23
CA GLY A 182 8.36 8.68 -19.14
C GLY A 182 7.37 9.80 -19.47
N ALA A 183 7.51 10.42 -20.65
CA ALA A 183 6.59 11.47 -21.10
C ALA A 183 5.14 10.96 -21.21
N LEU A 184 4.96 9.77 -21.79
CA LEU A 184 3.65 9.13 -21.89
C LEU A 184 3.05 8.85 -20.50
N LEU A 185 3.85 8.32 -19.57
CA LEU A 185 3.43 8.08 -18.19
C LEU A 185 2.98 9.37 -17.50
N VAL A 186 3.72 10.47 -17.67
CA VAL A 186 3.36 11.78 -17.08
C VAL A 186 2.01 12.26 -17.61
N VAL A 187 1.77 12.15 -18.92
CA VAL A 187 0.49 12.57 -19.53
C VAL A 187 -0.67 11.73 -18.98
N ILE A 188 -0.53 10.40 -18.98
CA ILE A 188 -1.58 9.49 -18.51
C ILE A 188 -1.86 9.71 -17.02
N CYS A 189 -0.81 9.69 -16.19
CA CYS A 189 -0.95 9.90 -14.75
C CYS A 189 -1.51 11.29 -14.43
N GLY A 190 -1.09 12.33 -15.16
CA GLY A 190 -1.60 13.69 -15.01
C GLY A 190 -3.12 13.75 -15.18
N VAL A 191 -3.64 13.22 -16.29
CA VAL A 191 -5.08 13.18 -16.55
C VAL A 191 -5.85 12.48 -15.43
N ILE A 192 -5.31 11.36 -14.92
CA ILE A 192 -5.96 10.59 -13.86
C ILE A 192 -5.96 11.35 -12.53
N ILE A 193 -4.80 11.90 -12.13
CA ILE A 193 -4.60 12.56 -10.84
C ILE A 193 -5.40 13.87 -10.77
N PHE A 194 -5.41 14.67 -11.84
CA PHE A 194 -6.20 15.91 -11.87
C PHE A 194 -7.72 15.65 -11.78
N GLY A 195 -8.19 14.45 -12.15
CA GLY A 195 -9.57 14.02 -11.91
C GLY A 195 -9.91 13.69 -10.45
N GLY A 196 -8.94 13.73 -9.54
CA GLY A 196 -9.10 13.51 -8.10
C GLY A 196 -9.34 12.05 -7.70
N LEU A 197 -9.65 11.82 -6.42
CA LEU A 197 -9.75 10.48 -5.82
C LEU A 197 -10.73 9.55 -6.55
N ARG A 198 -11.85 10.08 -7.05
CA ARG A 198 -12.85 9.29 -7.79
C ARG A 198 -12.36 8.85 -9.17
N SER A 199 -11.46 9.61 -9.79
CA SER A 199 -10.85 9.24 -11.07
C SER A 199 -9.86 8.10 -10.84
N ILE A 200 -8.96 8.26 -9.86
CA ILE A 200 -7.99 7.24 -9.46
C ILE A 200 -8.69 5.91 -9.12
N ALA A 201 -9.74 5.97 -8.31
CA ALA A 201 -10.48 4.79 -7.90
C ALA A 201 -11.19 4.07 -9.06
N ARG A 202 -11.74 4.81 -10.02
CA ARG A 202 -12.37 4.24 -11.23
C ARG A 202 -11.35 3.55 -12.13
N VAL A 203 -10.17 4.15 -12.32
CA VAL A 203 -9.11 3.52 -13.10
C VAL A 203 -8.59 2.27 -12.39
N ALA A 204 -8.38 2.32 -11.07
CA ALA A 204 -7.97 1.16 -10.30
C ALA A 204 -8.99 0.02 -10.37
N GLU A 205 -10.29 0.33 -10.30
CA GLU A 205 -11.38 -0.65 -10.45
C GLU A 205 -11.36 -1.37 -11.80
N LEU A 206 -10.93 -0.69 -12.87
CA LEU A 206 -10.84 -1.26 -14.22
C LEU A 206 -9.54 -2.04 -14.44
N VAL A 207 -8.41 -1.48 -14.04
CA VAL A 207 -7.07 -2.01 -14.36
C VAL A 207 -6.67 -3.17 -13.46
N VAL A 208 -6.95 -3.07 -12.15
CA VAL A 208 -6.45 -4.05 -11.17
C VAL A 208 -7.02 -5.45 -11.38
N PRO A 209 -8.33 -5.65 -11.62
CA PRO A 209 -8.86 -7.00 -11.88
C PRO A 209 -8.25 -7.64 -13.13
N VAL A 210 -8.02 -6.86 -14.19
CA VAL A 210 -7.37 -7.34 -15.41
C VAL A 210 -5.92 -7.76 -15.11
N MET A 211 -5.18 -6.93 -14.38
CA MET A 211 -3.81 -7.24 -13.97
C MET A 211 -3.70 -8.46 -13.03
N ALA A 212 -4.73 -8.73 -12.22
CA ALA A 212 -4.73 -9.88 -11.32
C ALA A 212 -5.05 -11.22 -12.02
N VAL A 213 -5.69 -11.17 -13.20
CA VAL A 213 -6.08 -12.35 -13.99
C VAL A 213 -5.04 -12.67 -15.07
N ALA A 214 -4.33 -11.65 -15.57
CA ALA A 214 -3.26 -11.78 -16.56
C ALA A 214 -1.96 -12.33 -15.95
#